data_AF-K8X8L1-F1
#
_entry.id   AF-K8X8L1-F1
#
_cell.length_a   1.000
_cell.length_b   1.000
_cell.length_c   1.000
_cell.angle_alpha   90.00
_cell.angle_beta   90.00
_cell.angle_gamma   90.00
#
_symmetry.space_group_name_H-M   'P 1'
#
loop_
_entity.id
_entity.type
_entity.pdbx_description
1 polymer ?
#
loop_
_entity_poly.entity_id
_entity_poly.type
_entity_poly.pdbx_seq_one_letter_code
_entity_poly.pdbx_strand_id
1 'polypeptide(L)'
;MNQQIALLKQKEEALAKVDVDKKSIQASLATNLDEKKKLELQNAELAKQNKERELQIKRLESDIDTKAKKASEVDQQLVEANKQISALKRDTEKLKTVDTQYQAQSAEFDKLKKQLADNSKLQKGLTSAQEKLKKLQAELEQQKSLTSEKTLKSQIMDLNKQILELRDENEKLKAKPIPKSSVLSGMPPKKQANENELNMVAEQNNTRNQKIIEDITKQKYSKLDSFTYYKILQKGKPITNVKNKKITFIMREQLTDGTVTVLYTDKNPVTLPYNELPVPLNSFIEKAGEGGMVKVYIKPEGGYGVKGIPGQIPPNSMSIIDLKIISAN
;
A
#
# COMPACT_ATOMS: atom_id res chain seq x y z
N MET A 1 123.18 -67.98 -32.96
CA MET A 1 122.56 -67.18 -34.04
C MET A 1 121.03 -67.33 -34.07
N ASN A 2 120.46 -68.55 -34.10
CA ASN A 2 119.01 -68.76 -34.21
C ASN A 2 118.15 -68.23 -33.04
N GLN A 3 118.62 -68.29 -31.79
CA GLN A 3 117.88 -67.75 -30.63
C GLN A 3 117.76 -66.21 -30.65
N GLN A 4 118.77 -65.51 -31.18
CA GLN A 4 118.76 -64.04 -31.29
C GLN A 4 117.74 -63.54 -32.32
N ILE A 5 117.57 -64.27 -33.43
CA ILE A 5 116.59 -63.94 -34.48
C ILE A 5 115.15 -64.13 -33.97
N ALA A 6 114.88 -65.21 -33.23
CA ALA A 6 113.57 -65.44 -32.62
C ALA A 6 113.20 -64.35 -31.59
N LEU A 7 114.18 -63.91 -30.79
CA LEU A 7 113.99 -62.83 -29.82
C LEU A 7 113.73 -61.47 -30.51
N LEU A 8 114.39 -61.20 -31.64
CA LEU A 8 114.16 -59.99 -32.44
C LEU A 8 112.75 -59.98 -33.03
N LYS A 9 112.30 -61.10 -33.61
CA LYS A 9 110.94 -61.22 -34.16
C LYS A 9 109.86 -61.04 -33.09
N GLN A 10 110.06 -61.62 -31.90
CA GLN A 10 109.15 -61.43 -30.77
C GLN A 10 109.10 -59.96 -30.30
N LYS A 11 110.25 -59.25 -30.33
CA LYS A 11 110.30 -57.82 -30.02
C LYS A 11 109.60 -56.96 -31.08
N GLU A 12 109.72 -57.31 -32.36
CA GLU A 12 109.02 -56.62 -33.46
C GLU A 12 107.50 -56.81 -33.37
N GLU A 13 107.03 -58.03 -33.09
CA GLU A 13 105.61 -58.32 -32.87
C GLU A 13 105.05 -57.59 -31.63
N ALA A 14 105.83 -57.53 -30.55
CA ALA A 14 105.48 -56.76 -29.36
C ALA A 14 105.41 -55.25 -29.65
N LEU A 15 106.34 -54.71 -30.44
CA LEU A 15 106.36 -53.30 -30.84
C LEU A 15 105.14 -52.95 -31.70
N ALA A 16 104.80 -53.81 -32.67
CA ALA A 16 103.61 -53.63 -33.51
C ALA A 16 102.32 -53.65 -32.68
N LYS A 17 102.22 -54.52 -31.68
CA LYS A 17 101.08 -54.55 -30.75
C LYS A 17 100.97 -53.25 -29.93
N VAL A 18 102.10 -52.77 -29.39
CA VAL A 18 102.14 -51.50 -28.65
C VAL A 18 101.70 -50.32 -29.52
N ASP A 19 102.08 -50.30 -30.80
CA ASP A 19 101.65 -49.25 -31.74
C ASP A 19 100.14 -49.28 -32.03
N VAL A 20 99.55 -50.48 -32.15
CA VAL A 20 98.09 -50.65 -32.31
C VAL A 20 97.36 -50.19 -31.04
N ASP A 21 97.82 -50.64 -29.87
CA ASP A 21 97.24 -50.25 -28.58
C ASP A 21 97.34 -48.72 -28.37
N LYS A 22 98.49 -48.12 -28.72
CA LYS A 22 98.69 -46.67 -28.66
C LYS A 22 97.69 -45.91 -29.56
N LYS A 23 97.49 -46.38 -30.80
CA LYS A 23 96.51 -45.76 -31.72
C LYS A 23 95.08 -45.91 -31.20
N SER A 24 94.73 -47.07 -30.63
CA SER A 24 93.42 -47.30 -30.03
C SER A 24 93.17 -46.38 -28.83
N ILE A 25 94.15 -46.25 -27.92
CA ILE A 25 94.07 -45.34 -26.77
C ILE A 25 93.95 -43.89 -27.23
N GLN A 26 94.69 -43.48 -28.25
CA GLN A 26 94.59 -42.12 -28.82
C GLN A 26 93.20 -41.84 -29.40
N ALA A 27 92.60 -42.81 -30.09
CA ALA A 27 91.24 -42.67 -30.62
C ALA A 27 90.21 -42.56 -29.49
N SER A 28 90.26 -43.42 -28.47
CA SER A 28 89.38 -43.35 -27.31
C SER A 28 89.55 -42.05 -26.52
N LEU A 29 90.77 -41.53 -26.40
CA LEU A 29 91.03 -40.24 -25.76
C LEU A 29 90.37 -39.09 -26.54
N ALA A 30 90.48 -39.11 -27.88
CA ALA A 30 89.82 -38.11 -28.72
C ALA A 30 88.29 -38.15 -28.57
N THR A 31 87.68 -39.34 -28.59
CA THR A 31 86.23 -39.51 -28.37
C THR A 31 85.81 -38.99 -27.00
N ASN A 32 86.53 -39.35 -25.94
CA ASN A 32 86.23 -38.90 -24.58
C ASN A 32 86.36 -37.37 -24.45
N LEU A 33 87.30 -36.74 -25.15
CA LEU A 33 87.44 -35.29 -25.18
C LEU A 33 86.27 -34.60 -25.87
N ASP A 34 85.75 -35.18 -26.95
CA ASP A 34 84.59 -34.64 -27.67
C ASP A 34 83.29 -34.83 -26.87
N GLU A 35 83.11 -35.98 -26.23
CA GLU A 35 81.99 -36.22 -25.30
C GLU A 35 82.03 -35.25 -24.12
N LYS A 36 83.20 -35.01 -23.53
CA LYS A 36 83.39 -34.03 -22.46
C LYS A 36 82.96 -32.63 -22.92
N LYS A 37 83.39 -32.18 -24.09
CA LYS A 37 82.98 -30.87 -24.65
C LYS A 37 81.47 -30.78 -24.85
N LYS A 38 80.85 -31.86 -25.35
CA LYS A 38 79.39 -31.91 -25.54
C LYS A 38 78.63 -31.81 -24.21
N LEU A 39 79.10 -32.53 -23.18
CA LEU A 39 78.53 -32.45 -21.84
C LEU A 39 78.70 -31.07 -21.21
N GLU A 40 79.86 -30.43 -21.40
CA GLU A 40 80.10 -29.04 -20.95
C GLU A 40 79.13 -28.06 -21.61
N LEU A 41 78.88 -28.19 -22.91
CA LEU A 41 77.88 -27.37 -23.62
C LEU A 41 76.45 -27.62 -23.13
N GLN A 42 76.07 -28.89 -22.92
CA GLN A 42 74.75 -29.23 -22.38
C GLN A 42 74.55 -28.67 -20.96
N ASN A 43 75.57 -28.75 -20.11
CA ASN A 43 75.52 -28.19 -18.76
C ASN A 43 75.42 -26.67 -18.77
N ALA A 44 76.12 -25.99 -19.68
CA ALA A 44 76.01 -24.54 -19.84
C ALA A 44 74.59 -24.11 -20.27
N GLU A 45 73.97 -24.85 -21.20
CA GLU A 45 72.60 -24.58 -21.64
C GLU A 45 71.58 -24.84 -20.53
N LEU A 46 71.70 -25.96 -19.79
CA LEU A 46 70.84 -26.23 -18.63
C LEU A 46 70.96 -25.15 -17.56
N ALA A 47 72.18 -24.66 -17.30
CA ALA A 47 72.39 -23.56 -16.35
C ALA A 47 71.69 -22.27 -16.80
N LYS A 48 71.69 -21.98 -18.11
CA LYS A 48 70.97 -20.84 -18.68
C LYS A 48 69.46 -20.99 -18.53
N GLN A 49 68.91 -22.15 -18.88
CA GLN A 49 67.48 -22.45 -18.74
C GLN A 49 67.01 -22.37 -17.29
N ASN A 50 67.83 -22.83 -16.33
CA ASN A 50 67.52 -22.71 -14.91
C ASN A 50 67.44 -21.24 -14.46
N LYS A 51 68.38 -20.39 -14.89
CA LYS A 51 68.32 -18.95 -14.60
C LYS A 51 67.07 -18.28 -15.19
N GLU A 52 66.69 -18.65 -16.42
CA GLU A 52 65.48 -18.12 -17.05
C GLU A 52 64.21 -18.54 -16.29
N ARG A 53 64.14 -19.81 -15.86
CA ARG A 53 63.04 -20.31 -15.03
C ARG A 53 62.96 -19.62 -13.67
N GLU A 54 64.09 -19.39 -13.01
CA GLU A 54 64.14 -18.64 -11.75
C GLU A 54 63.59 -17.21 -11.92
N LEU A 55 63.94 -16.52 -13.00
CA LEU A 55 63.40 -15.20 -13.31
C LEU A 55 61.89 -15.24 -13.59
N GLN A 56 61.42 -16.29 -14.28
CA GLN A 56 59.99 -16.47 -14.56
C GLN A 56 59.20 -16.73 -13.27
N ILE A 57 59.71 -17.57 -12.37
CA ILE A 57 59.10 -17.86 -11.07
C ILE A 57 58.96 -16.57 -10.26
N LYS A 58 60.04 -15.77 -10.15
CA LYS A 58 60.00 -14.48 -9.44
C LYS A 58 58.96 -13.51 -9.99
N ARG A 59 58.77 -13.48 -11.32
CA ARG A 59 57.72 -12.65 -11.95
C ARG A 59 56.32 -13.16 -11.59
N LEU A 60 56.11 -14.47 -11.65
CA LEU A 60 54.82 -15.07 -11.30
C LEU A 60 54.48 -14.87 -9.82
N GLU A 61 55.45 -14.98 -8.92
CA GLU A 61 55.29 -14.67 -7.49
C GLU A 61 54.84 -13.22 -7.28
N SER A 62 55.51 -12.26 -7.93
CA SER A 62 55.12 -10.85 -7.89
C SER A 62 53.72 -10.58 -8.45
N ASP A 63 53.33 -11.27 -9.52
CA ASP A 63 52.00 -11.14 -10.12
C ASP A 63 50.92 -11.73 -9.21
N ILE A 64 51.20 -12.85 -8.53
CA ILE A 64 50.31 -13.47 -7.54
C ILE A 64 50.08 -12.52 -6.38
N ASP A 65 51.15 -11.94 -5.82
CA ASP A 65 51.05 -10.97 -4.72
C ASP A 65 50.22 -9.75 -5.12
N THR A 66 50.42 -9.25 -6.34
CA THR A 66 49.66 -8.11 -6.87
C THR A 66 48.19 -8.46 -7.04
N LYS A 67 47.87 -9.65 -7.55
CA LYS A 67 46.49 -10.13 -7.68
C LYS A 67 45.83 -10.34 -6.32
N ALA A 68 46.56 -10.90 -5.35
CA ALA A 68 46.07 -11.10 -3.99
C ALA A 68 45.72 -9.77 -3.31
N LYS A 69 46.56 -8.74 -3.47
CA LYS A 69 46.27 -7.38 -2.98
C LYS A 69 45.02 -6.79 -3.62
N LYS A 70 44.91 -6.87 -4.95
CA LYS A 70 43.71 -6.39 -5.68
C LYS A 70 42.44 -7.13 -5.26
N ALA A 71 42.51 -8.44 -5.05
CA ALA A 71 41.37 -9.22 -4.57
C ALA A 71 40.92 -8.73 -3.18
N SER A 72 41.88 -8.53 -2.27
CA SER A 72 41.58 -7.99 -0.94
C SER A 72 40.97 -6.58 -0.99
N GLU A 73 41.44 -5.71 -1.90
CA GLU A 73 40.86 -4.37 -2.09
C GLU A 73 39.42 -4.44 -2.60
N VAL A 74 39.13 -5.33 -3.55
CA VAL A 74 37.77 -5.55 -4.06
C VAL A 74 36.85 -6.08 -2.96
N ASP A 75 37.31 -7.02 -2.14
CA ASP A 75 36.52 -7.54 -1.02
C ASP A 75 36.20 -6.44 0.01
N GLN A 76 37.16 -5.57 0.32
CA GLN A 76 36.94 -4.41 1.18
C GLN A 76 35.91 -3.43 0.58
N GLN A 77 36.00 -3.16 -0.73
CA GLN A 77 35.04 -2.31 -1.42
C GLN A 77 33.63 -2.91 -1.41
N LEU A 78 33.49 -4.23 -1.58
CA LEU A 78 32.20 -4.92 -1.49
C LEU A 78 31.59 -4.83 -0.09
N VAL A 79 32.40 -5.00 0.96
CA VAL A 79 31.94 -4.86 2.35
C VAL A 79 31.44 -3.43 2.61
N GLU A 80 32.19 -2.41 2.20
CA GLU A 80 31.78 -1.01 2.39
C GLU A 80 30.55 -0.65 1.56
N ALA A 81 30.45 -1.12 0.31
CA ALA A 81 29.26 -0.95 -0.52
C ALA A 81 28.02 -1.60 0.12
N ASN A 82 28.14 -2.81 0.67
CA ASN A 82 27.06 -3.49 1.37
C ASN A 82 26.62 -2.75 2.64
N LYS A 83 27.56 -2.14 3.35
CA LYS A 83 27.27 -1.28 4.51
C LYS A 83 26.51 -0.02 4.10
N GLN A 84 26.91 0.63 3.00
CA GLN A 84 26.20 1.80 2.45
C GLN A 84 24.78 1.45 1.99
N ILE A 85 24.60 0.32 1.28
CA ILE A 85 23.27 -0.18 0.88
C ILE A 85 22.38 -0.39 2.11
N SER A 86 22.94 -0.95 3.18
CA SER A 86 22.20 -1.18 4.42
C SER A 86 21.79 0.13 5.11
N ALA A 87 22.64 1.15 5.08
CA ALA A 87 22.30 2.48 5.59
C ALA A 87 21.18 3.13 4.75
N LEU A 88 21.31 3.12 3.42
CA LEU A 88 20.30 3.67 2.50
C LEU A 88 18.93 2.99 2.65
N LYS A 89 18.90 1.67 2.89
CA LYS A 89 17.66 0.94 3.19
C LYS A 89 16.99 1.45 4.47
N ARG A 90 17.75 1.67 5.54
CA ARG A 90 17.22 2.22 6.81
C ARG A 90 16.68 3.64 6.61
N ASP A 91 17.39 4.48 5.84
CA ASP A 91 16.93 5.84 5.58
C ASP A 91 15.68 5.87 4.71
N THR A 92 15.55 4.93 3.77
CA THR A 92 14.32 4.73 2.99
C THR A 92 13.14 4.34 3.88
N GLU A 93 13.33 3.48 4.87
CA GLU A 93 12.29 3.11 5.85
C GLU A 93 11.88 4.28 6.75
N LYS A 94 12.86 5.08 7.21
CA LYS A 94 12.58 6.32 7.95
C LYS A 94 11.77 7.29 7.09
N LEU A 95 12.13 7.48 5.82
CA LEU A 95 11.44 8.38 4.91
C LEU A 95 9.98 7.96 4.68
N LYS A 96 9.71 6.66 4.53
CA LYS A 96 8.32 6.14 4.44
C LYS A 96 7.51 6.45 5.70
N THR A 97 8.15 6.38 6.86
CA THR A 97 7.52 6.71 8.14
C THR A 97 7.16 8.19 8.21
N VAL A 98 8.09 9.06 7.79
CA VAL A 98 7.87 10.51 7.70
C VAL A 98 6.75 10.84 6.70
N ASP A 99 6.72 10.21 5.53
CA ASP A 99 5.67 10.39 4.52
C ASP A 99 4.29 9.98 5.07
N THR A 100 4.22 8.85 5.77
CA THR A 100 2.97 8.40 6.43
C THR A 100 2.51 9.40 7.49
N GLN A 101 3.43 9.95 8.29
CA GLN A 101 3.11 10.98 9.29
C GLN A 101 2.62 12.27 8.64
N TYR A 102 3.27 12.71 7.55
CA TYR A 102 2.85 13.89 6.80
C TYR A 102 1.44 13.73 6.21
N GLN A 103 1.14 12.56 5.62
CA GLN A 103 -0.20 12.26 5.10
C GLN A 103 -1.26 12.27 6.20
N ALA A 104 -0.95 11.72 7.38
CA ALA A 104 -1.85 11.75 8.53
C ALA A 104 -2.11 13.18 9.02
N GLN A 105 -1.06 14.01 9.14
CA GLN A 105 -1.19 15.41 9.53
C GLN A 105 -1.99 16.22 8.50
N SER A 106 -1.78 15.98 7.21
CA SER A 106 -2.54 16.63 6.13
C SER A 106 -4.03 16.29 6.21
N ALA A 107 -4.37 15.02 6.42
CA ALA A 107 -5.76 14.59 6.59
C ALA A 107 -6.42 15.19 7.85
N GLU A 108 -5.65 15.38 8.93
CA GLU A 108 -6.13 16.05 10.14
C GLU A 108 -6.37 17.55 9.91
N PHE A 109 -5.48 18.21 9.17
CA PHE A 109 -5.66 19.61 8.76
C PHE A 109 -6.93 19.81 7.92
N ASP A 110 -7.19 18.92 6.96
CA ASP A 110 -8.42 18.97 6.15
C ASP A 110 -9.69 18.79 7.01
N LYS A 111 -9.65 17.91 8.01
CA LYS A 111 -10.76 17.75 8.98
C LYS A 111 -10.99 19.02 9.78
N LEU A 112 -9.92 19.62 10.32
CA LEU A 112 -9.99 20.87 11.07
C LEU A 112 -10.56 22.00 10.21
N LYS A 113 -10.14 22.10 8.94
CA LYS A 113 -10.67 23.08 7.99
C LYS A 113 -12.17 22.90 7.73
N LYS A 114 -12.63 21.66 7.61
CA LYS A 114 -14.06 21.34 7.45
C LYS A 114 -14.87 21.69 8.70
N GLN A 115 -14.36 21.35 9.89
CA GLN A 115 -14.99 21.73 11.16
C GLN A 115 -15.10 23.25 11.31
N LEU A 116 -14.07 24.00 10.93
CA LEU A 116 -14.09 25.46 10.96
C LEU A 116 -15.18 26.04 10.03
N ALA A 117 -15.33 25.46 8.83
CA ALA A 117 -16.37 25.85 7.89
C ALA A 117 -17.79 25.56 8.41
N ASP A 118 -17.98 24.43 9.08
CA ASP A 118 -19.28 24.06 9.68
C ASP A 118 -19.61 24.95 10.88
N ASN A 119 -18.64 25.30 11.73
CA ASN A 119 -18.83 26.28 12.81
C ASN A 119 -19.23 27.67 12.27
N SER A 120 -18.62 28.13 11.18
CA SER A 120 -19.01 29.38 10.52
C SER A 120 -20.47 29.36 10.04
N LYS A 121 -20.95 28.23 9.49
CA LYS A 121 -22.36 28.06 9.09
C LYS A 121 -23.29 28.05 10.29
N LEU A 122 -22.93 27.35 11.36
CA LEU A 122 -23.70 27.34 12.62
C LEU A 122 -23.83 28.74 13.20
N GLN A 123 -22.74 29.52 13.16
CA GLN A 123 -22.73 30.90 13.63
C GLN A 123 -23.67 31.78 12.80
N LYS A 124 -23.66 31.68 11.46
CA LYS A 124 -24.63 32.39 10.60
C LYS A 124 -26.08 31.99 10.89
N GLY A 125 -26.33 30.69 11.08
CA GLY A 125 -27.65 30.18 11.44
C GLY A 125 -28.16 30.74 12.77
N LEU A 126 -27.28 30.85 13.77
CA LEU A 126 -27.57 31.47 15.07
C LEU A 126 -27.98 32.94 14.90
N THR A 127 -27.24 33.72 14.10
CA THR A 127 -27.57 35.13 13.86
C THR A 127 -28.93 35.29 13.20
N SER A 128 -29.23 34.50 12.17
CA SER A 128 -30.54 34.52 11.51
C SER A 128 -31.67 34.07 12.44
N ALA A 129 -31.42 33.12 13.34
CA ALA A 129 -32.39 32.71 14.35
C ALA A 129 -32.66 33.83 15.35
N GLN A 130 -31.62 34.53 15.82
CA GLN A 130 -31.74 35.68 16.71
C GLN A 130 -32.52 36.84 16.06
N GLU A 131 -32.27 37.13 14.78
CA GLU A 131 -33.03 38.14 14.03
C GLU A 131 -34.52 37.79 13.93
N LYS A 132 -34.84 36.54 13.59
CA LYS A 132 -36.24 36.07 13.56
C LYS A 132 -36.91 36.17 14.92
N LEU A 133 -36.20 35.81 15.98
CA LEU A 133 -36.71 35.88 17.36
C LEU A 133 -37.04 37.33 17.74
N LYS A 134 -36.14 38.26 17.40
CA LYS A 134 -36.36 39.70 17.63
C LYS A 134 -37.56 40.24 16.84
N LYS A 135 -37.75 39.77 15.60
CA LYS A 135 -38.89 40.14 14.75
C LYS A 135 -40.22 39.61 15.30
N LEU A 136 -40.24 38.34 15.73
CA LEU A 136 -41.40 37.73 16.38
C LEU A 136 -41.75 38.41 17.72
N GLN A 137 -40.75 38.80 18.51
CA GLN A 137 -40.98 39.58 19.73
C GLN A 137 -41.60 40.95 19.41
N ALA A 138 -41.13 41.63 18.36
CA ALA A 138 -41.73 42.89 17.93
C ALA A 138 -43.17 42.71 17.42
N GLU A 139 -43.46 41.67 16.65
CA GLU A 139 -44.83 41.31 16.23
C GLU A 139 -45.74 40.98 17.42
N LEU A 140 -45.23 40.25 18.42
CA LEU A 140 -45.96 39.95 19.65
C LEU A 140 -46.31 41.22 20.42
N GLU A 141 -45.36 42.13 20.60
CA GLU A 141 -45.61 43.42 21.26
C GLU A 141 -46.56 44.30 20.45
N GLN A 142 -46.46 44.28 19.11
CA GLN A 142 -47.42 44.95 18.24
C GLN A 142 -48.83 44.37 18.40
N GLN A 143 -48.98 43.04 18.42
CA GLN A 143 -50.27 42.39 18.66
C GLN A 143 -50.84 42.68 20.04
N LYS A 144 -50.02 42.70 21.10
CA LYS A 144 -50.44 43.14 22.44
C LYS A 144 -50.91 44.59 22.45
N SER A 145 -50.26 45.48 21.69
CA SER A 145 -50.69 46.87 21.57
C SER A 145 -52.01 47.03 20.82
N LEU A 146 -52.24 46.21 19.79
CA LEU A 146 -53.50 46.17 19.02
C LEU A 146 -54.67 45.60 19.84
N THR A 147 -54.39 44.62 20.70
CA THR A 147 -55.35 44.00 21.62
C THR A 147 -55.46 44.69 22.97
N SER A 148 -54.82 45.84 23.15
CA SER A 148 -54.90 46.59 24.39
C SER A 148 -56.37 46.93 24.71
N GLU A 149 -56.74 46.78 25.97
CA GLU A 149 -58.12 47.00 26.45
C GLU A 149 -58.64 48.41 26.06
N LYS A 150 -57.74 49.37 25.85
CA LYS A 150 -58.03 50.74 25.42
C LYS A 150 -58.42 50.83 23.94
N THR A 151 -57.72 50.13 23.03
CA THR A 151 -58.10 50.08 21.60
C THR A 151 -59.39 49.30 21.41
N LEU A 152 -59.58 48.20 22.14
CA LEU A 152 -60.83 47.44 22.15
C LEU A 152 -62.00 48.28 22.72
N LYS A 153 -61.81 49.02 23.82
CA LYS A 153 -62.82 49.95 24.36
C LYS A 153 -63.17 51.08 23.40
N SER A 154 -62.19 51.65 22.70
CA SER A 154 -62.41 52.68 21.67
C SER A 154 -63.22 52.12 20.50
N GLN A 155 -62.87 50.93 20.01
CA GLN A 155 -63.63 50.26 18.96
C GLN A 155 -65.04 49.87 19.41
N ILE A 156 -65.23 49.46 20.67
CA ILE A 156 -66.55 49.18 21.23
C ILE A 156 -67.39 50.47 21.33
N MET A 157 -66.79 51.61 21.70
CA MET A 157 -67.48 52.91 21.68
C MET A 157 -67.87 53.34 20.26
N ASP A 158 -66.94 53.25 19.30
CA ASP A 158 -67.22 53.59 17.90
C ASP A 158 -68.25 52.64 17.27
N LEU A 159 -68.17 51.34 17.58
CA LEU A 159 -69.18 50.36 17.18
C LEU A 159 -70.53 50.65 17.84
N ASN A 160 -70.59 51.04 19.10
CA ASN A 160 -71.85 51.41 19.75
C ASN A 160 -72.46 52.67 19.13
N LYS A 161 -71.62 53.64 18.73
CA LYS A 161 -72.05 54.83 18.00
C LYS A 161 -72.57 54.47 16.61
N GLN A 162 -71.84 53.64 15.87
CA GLN A 162 -72.29 53.10 14.58
C GLN A 162 -73.54 52.22 14.73
N ILE A 163 -73.72 51.48 15.83
CA ILE A 163 -74.93 50.69 16.11
C ILE A 163 -76.12 51.59 16.40
N LEU A 164 -75.92 52.75 17.03
CA LEU A 164 -76.96 53.77 17.21
C LEU A 164 -77.35 54.39 15.86
N GLU A 165 -76.37 54.80 15.06
CA GLU A 165 -76.58 55.35 13.71
C GLU A 165 -77.22 54.31 12.77
N LEU A 166 -76.76 53.07 12.81
CA LEU A 166 -77.35 51.94 12.08
C LEU A 166 -78.69 51.49 12.65
N ARG A 167 -79.02 51.74 13.93
CA ARG A 167 -80.37 51.50 14.47
C ARG A 167 -81.35 52.55 13.95
N ASP A 168 -80.92 53.81 13.91
CA ASP A 168 -81.68 54.90 13.29
C ASP A 168 -81.81 54.73 11.76
N GLU A 169 -80.80 54.17 11.09
CA GLU A 169 -80.86 53.81 9.67
C GLU A 169 -81.62 52.49 9.40
N ASN A 170 -81.55 51.48 10.27
CA ASN A 170 -82.27 50.20 10.11
C ASN A 170 -83.77 50.30 10.48
N GLU A 171 -84.16 51.20 11.40
CA GLU A 171 -85.55 51.65 11.56
C GLU A 171 -86.10 52.24 10.25
N LYS A 172 -85.22 52.88 9.44
CA LYS A 172 -85.56 53.49 8.15
C LYS A 172 -85.44 52.55 6.94
N LEU A 173 -84.66 51.47 7.01
CA LEU A 173 -84.32 50.61 5.86
C LEU A 173 -84.77 49.14 5.99
N LYS A 174 -85.86 48.90 6.75
CA LYS A 174 -86.82 47.76 6.66
C LYS A 174 -86.32 46.46 5.98
N ALA A 175 -86.54 45.34 6.69
CA ALA A 175 -86.62 43.98 6.14
C ALA A 175 -85.29 43.21 5.92
N LYS A 176 -85.23 42.08 6.64
CA LYS A 176 -84.65 40.77 6.28
C LYS A 176 -83.14 40.68 5.92
N PRO A 177 -82.52 39.51 6.20
CA PRO A 177 -81.26 39.54 6.96
C PRO A 177 -80.13 38.64 6.39
N ILE A 178 -78.89 38.87 6.87
CA ILE A 178 -77.78 37.89 7.11
C ILE A 178 -77.02 37.36 5.84
N PRO A 179 -75.80 36.75 5.88
CA PRO A 179 -74.64 36.72 6.82
C PRO A 179 -73.24 37.03 6.18
N LYS A 180 -72.23 37.15 7.05
CA LYS A 180 -70.78 36.92 6.79
C LYS A 180 -70.40 35.44 7.06
N SER A 181 -69.31 34.94 6.44
CA SER A 181 -68.36 33.89 6.94
C SER A 181 -67.72 33.12 5.77
N SER A 182 -66.52 32.54 5.77
CA SER A 182 -65.23 32.60 6.47
C SER A 182 -64.45 31.38 5.92
N VAL A 183 -63.14 31.53 5.71
CA VAL A 183 -62.25 30.55 5.08
C VAL A 183 -61.65 29.57 6.10
N LEU A 184 -61.37 28.36 5.58
CA LEU A 184 -60.85 27.14 6.17
C LEU A 184 -59.33 27.14 6.47
N SER A 185 -58.99 26.50 7.60
CA SER A 185 -57.94 25.48 7.84
C SER A 185 -56.51 25.58 7.28
N GLY A 186 -55.55 25.15 8.12
CA GLY A 186 -54.68 24.02 7.73
C GLY A 186 -53.17 24.26 7.79
N MET A 187 -52.47 23.41 8.55
CA MET A 187 -51.01 23.34 8.74
C MET A 187 -50.50 21.99 8.14
N PRO A 188 -49.31 21.90 7.47
CA PRO A 188 -48.87 20.66 6.80
C PRO A 188 -47.73 19.87 7.51
N PRO A 189 -47.51 18.57 7.19
CA PRO A 189 -46.40 17.75 7.69
C PRO A 189 -45.21 17.55 6.69
N LYS A 190 -44.12 16.92 7.19
CA LYS A 190 -42.72 16.86 6.67
C LYS A 190 -42.48 15.92 5.46
N LYS A 191 -41.47 16.26 4.62
CA LYS A 191 -41.11 15.69 3.29
C LYS A 191 -40.25 14.41 3.29
N GLN A 192 -40.51 13.55 2.30
CA GLN A 192 -39.76 12.34 1.88
C GLN A 192 -38.92 12.67 0.61
N ALA A 193 -37.75 12.05 0.42
CA ALA A 193 -36.86 12.31 -0.75
C ALA A 193 -37.52 11.84 -2.07
N ASN A 194 -37.30 12.57 -3.17
CA ASN A 194 -37.99 12.33 -4.44
C ASN A 194 -37.31 11.23 -5.28
N GLU A 195 -38.07 10.57 -6.17
CA GLU A 195 -37.61 9.45 -7.01
C GLU A 195 -36.51 9.86 -8.01
N ASN A 196 -36.50 11.12 -8.45
CA ASN A 196 -35.48 11.65 -9.36
C ASN A 196 -34.10 11.73 -8.71
N GLU A 197 -34.02 12.09 -7.43
CA GLU A 197 -32.77 12.12 -6.66
C GLU A 197 -32.18 10.71 -6.49
N LEU A 198 -33.04 9.70 -6.26
CA LEU A 198 -32.60 8.31 -6.13
C LEU A 198 -32.03 7.75 -7.45
N ASN A 199 -32.66 8.08 -8.59
CA ASN A 199 -32.17 7.66 -9.90
C ASN A 199 -30.81 8.29 -10.23
N MET A 200 -30.63 9.59 -9.95
CA MET A 200 -29.35 10.26 -10.16
C MET A 200 -28.23 9.64 -9.30
N VAL A 201 -28.52 9.29 -8.04
CA VAL A 201 -27.56 8.61 -7.16
C VAL A 201 -27.23 7.20 -7.69
N ALA A 202 -28.23 6.47 -8.18
CA ALA A 202 -28.06 5.15 -8.78
C ALA A 202 -27.11 5.18 -9.99
N GLU A 203 -27.26 6.17 -10.87
CA GLU A 203 -26.40 6.36 -12.04
C GLU A 203 -24.96 6.71 -11.65
N GLN A 204 -24.80 7.67 -10.73
CA GLN A 204 -23.46 8.05 -10.25
C GLN A 204 -22.73 6.87 -9.61
N ASN A 205 -23.43 6.06 -8.80
CA ASN A 205 -22.87 4.87 -8.19
C ASN A 205 -22.51 3.82 -9.24
N ASN A 206 -23.32 3.61 -10.28
CA ASN A 206 -22.98 2.74 -11.40
C ASN A 206 -21.69 3.18 -12.11
N THR A 207 -21.53 4.47 -12.39
CA THR A 207 -20.29 5.00 -13.00
C THR A 207 -19.08 4.78 -12.09
N ARG A 208 -19.20 5.01 -10.77
CA ARG A 208 -18.11 4.74 -9.81
C ARG A 208 -17.77 3.25 -9.75
N ASN A 209 -18.78 2.39 -9.71
CA ASN A 209 -18.61 0.94 -9.68
C ASN A 209 -17.86 0.42 -10.90
N GLN A 210 -18.19 0.93 -12.10
CA GLN A 210 -17.48 0.56 -13.34
C GLN A 210 -16.00 0.89 -13.24
N LYS A 211 -15.64 2.11 -12.81
CA LYS A 211 -14.24 2.52 -12.60
C LYS A 211 -13.53 1.65 -11.56
N ILE A 212 -14.19 1.36 -10.43
CA ILE A 212 -13.64 0.47 -9.41
C ILE A 212 -13.38 -0.93 -9.98
N ILE A 213 -14.32 -1.49 -10.75
CA ILE A 213 -14.16 -2.81 -11.37
C ILE A 213 -12.99 -2.83 -12.36
N GLU A 214 -12.85 -1.79 -13.18
CA GLU A 214 -11.70 -1.64 -14.08
C GLU A 214 -10.38 -1.62 -13.30
N ASP A 215 -10.31 -0.84 -12.22
CA ASP A 215 -9.10 -0.68 -11.41
C ASP A 215 -8.72 -1.96 -10.68
N ILE A 216 -9.68 -2.65 -10.04
CA ILE A 216 -9.38 -3.90 -9.34
C ILE A 216 -9.04 -5.03 -10.32
N THR A 217 -9.58 -4.99 -11.55
CA THR A 217 -9.20 -5.91 -12.62
C THR A 217 -7.75 -5.67 -13.07
N LYS A 218 -7.36 -4.41 -13.30
CA LYS A 218 -5.96 -4.03 -13.60
C LYS A 218 -5.00 -4.42 -12.48
N GLN A 219 -5.43 -4.29 -11.23
CA GLN A 219 -4.66 -4.67 -10.04
C GLN A 219 -4.68 -6.17 -9.71
N LYS A 220 -5.30 -6.98 -10.59
CA LYS A 220 -5.37 -8.45 -10.50
C LYS A 220 -5.99 -8.96 -9.20
N TYR A 221 -7.09 -8.36 -8.77
CA TYR A 221 -7.90 -8.91 -7.68
C TYR A 221 -8.47 -10.28 -8.09
N SER A 222 -8.49 -11.22 -7.16
CA SER A 222 -9.09 -12.54 -7.36
C SER A 222 -10.60 -12.46 -7.24
N LYS A 223 -11.32 -13.33 -7.96
CA LYS A 223 -12.77 -13.49 -7.80
C LYS A 223 -13.06 -14.59 -6.79
N LEU A 224 -13.98 -14.33 -5.86
CA LEU A 224 -14.57 -15.39 -5.02
C LEU A 224 -15.76 -16.02 -5.74
N ASP A 225 -16.58 -15.19 -6.38
CA ASP A 225 -17.77 -15.53 -7.16
C ASP A 225 -18.01 -14.47 -8.25
N SER A 226 -19.19 -14.45 -8.88
CA SER A 226 -19.56 -13.48 -9.93
C SER A 226 -19.64 -12.02 -9.46
N PHE A 227 -19.87 -11.81 -8.17
CA PHE A 227 -20.16 -10.51 -7.55
C PHE A 227 -19.06 -10.04 -6.60
N THR A 228 -18.17 -10.93 -6.19
CA THR A 228 -17.20 -10.65 -5.12
C THR A 228 -15.76 -10.77 -5.61
N TYR A 229 -14.99 -9.70 -5.41
CA TYR A 229 -13.55 -9.61 -5.70
C TYR A 229 -12.78 -9.42 -4.40
N TYR A 230 -11.57 -9.95 -4.31
CA TYR A 230 -10.73 -9.79 -3.14
C TYR A 230 -9.24 -9.81 -3.47
N LYS A 231 -8.45 -9.25 -2.56
CA LYS A 231 -6.99 -9.33 -2.58
C LYS A 231 -6.49 -9.50 -1.16
N ILE A 232 -5.71 -10.56 -0.93
CA ILE A 232 -4.96 -10.72 0.32
C ILE A 232 -3.84 -9.69 0.30
N LEU A 233 -3.94 -8.67 1.15
CA LEU A 233 -2.93 -7.62 1.28
C LEU A 233 -1.77 -8.08 2.14
N GLN A 234 -2.07 -8.88 3.17
CA GLN A 234 -1.08 -9.52 4.03
C GLN A 234 -1.54 -10.93 4.35
N LYS A 235 -0.68 -11.92 4.07
CA LYS A 235 -0.94 -13.31 4.44
C LYS A 235 -0.57 -13.53 5.91
N GLY A 236 -1.51 -14.07 6.67
CA GLY A 236 -1.34 -14.48 8.06
C GLY A 236 -1.01 -15.97 8.20
N LYS A 237 -0.97 -16.44 9.45
CA LYS A 237 -0.78 -17.86 9.78
C LYS A 237 -2.05 -18.65 9.48
N PRO A 238 -1.97 -19.85 8.87
CA PRO A 238 -3.14 -20.71 8.71
C PRO A 238 -3.81 -21.01 10.05
N ILE A 239 -5.15 -20.94 10.10
CA ILE A 239 -5.94 -21.20 11.31
C ILE A 239 -6.37 -22.66 11.33
N THR A 240 -5.81 -23.46 12.23
CA THR A 240 -6.20 -24.85 12.42
C THR A 240 -7.57 -24.95 13.09
N ASN A 241 -8.45 -25.84 12.60
CA ASN A 241 -9.79 -26.07 13.14
C ASN A 241 -10.66 -24.81 13.26
N VAL A 242 -10.57 -23.91 12.28
CA VAL A 242 -11.22 -22.58 12.26
C VAL A 242 -12.71 -22.61 12.64
N LYS A 243 -13.45 -23.66 12.28
CA LYS A 243 -14.89 -23.80 12.56
C LYS A 243 -15.26 -23.81 14.05
N ASN A 244 -14.31 -24.17 14.91
CA ASN A 244 -14.50 -24.24 16.37
C ASN A 244 -13.94 -23.02 17.09
N LYS A 245 -13.45 -22.02 16.34
CA LYS A 245 -12.72 -20.87 16.88
C LYS A 245 -13.60 -19.64 17.00
N LYS A 246 -13.25 -18.79 17.95
CA LYS A 246 -13.71 -17.40 18.00
C LYS A 246 -12.69 -16.53 17.27
N ILE A 247 -13.18 -15.78 16.29
CA ILE A 247 -12.36 -14.93 15.45
C ILE A 247 -12.48 -13.49 15.95
N THR A 248 -11.34 -12.93 16.33
CA THR A 248 -11.22 -11.51 16.66
C THR A 248 -10.72 -10.76 15.43
N PHE A 249 -11.43 -9.72 15.01
CA PHE A 249 -11.08 -8.95 13.82
C PHE A 249 -11.44 -7.47 13.97
N ILE A 250 -10.78 -6.66 13.14
CA ILE A 250 -11.16 -5.27 12.88
C ILE A 250 -11.54 -5.15 11.42
N MET A 251 -12.45 -4.23 11.11
CA MET A 251 -13.01 -4.10 9.78
C MET A 251 -13.48 -2.69 9.54
N ARG A 252 -13.28 -2.22 8.33
CA ARG A 252 -13.93 -1.02 7.81
C ARG A 252 -14.71 -1.38 6.56
N GLU A 253 -16.02 -1.13 6.58
CA GLU A 253 -16.86 -1.20 5.39
C GLU A 253 -17.20 0.22 4.92
N GLN A 254 -17.04 0.46 3.63
CA GLN A 254 -17.39 1.70 2.96
C GLN A 254 -18.19 1.39 1.69
N LEU A 255 -19.19 2.22 1.42
CA LEU A 255 -19.93 2.18 0.17
C LEU A 255 -19.16 2.88 -0.96
N THR A 256 -19.58 2.67 -2.20
CA THR A 256 -18.95 3.25 -3.40
C THR A 256 -18.90 4.78 -3.40
N ASP A 257 -19.83 5.44 -2.71
CA ASP A 257 -19.90 6.90 -2.58
C ASP A 257 -18.97 7.45 -1.48
N GLY A 258 -18.34 6.56 -0.72
CA GLY A 258 -17.45 6.89 0.38
C GLY A 258 -18.10 6.85 1.77
N THR A 259 -19.40 6.57 1.87
CA THR A 259 -20.11 6.45 3.16
C THR A 259 -19.60 5.24 3.94
N VAL A 260 -19.17 5.43 5.19
CA VAL A 260 -18.72 4.33 6.06
C VAL A 260 -19.92 3.75 6.81
N THR A 261 -20.17 2.45 6.63
CA THR A 261 -21.30 1.73 7.26
C THR A 261 -20.88 0.93 8.48
N VAL A 262 -19.64 0.42 8.48
CA VAL A 262 -19.08 -0.35 9.60
C VAL A 262 -17.66 0.11 9.89
N LEU A 263 -17.33 0.32 11.17
CA LEU A 263 -15.99 0.65 11.62
C LEU A 263 -15.67 -0.01 12.97
N TYR A 264 -14.90 -1.09 12.91
CA TYR A 264 -14.26 -1.72 14.04
C TYR A 264 -12.76 -1.43 13.95
N THR A 265 -12.17 -0.95 15.04
CA THR A 265 -10.77 -0.54 15.14
C THR A 265 -10.07 -1.32 16.23
N ASP A 266 -8.75 -1.17 16.37
CA ASP A 266 -8.00 -1.83 17.46
C ASP A 266 -8.52 -1.46 18.87
N LYS A 267 -9.24 -0.34 19.02
CA LYS A 267 -9.86 0.07 20.28
C LYS A 267 -11.18 -0.66 20.59
N ASN A 268 -11.82 -1.22 19.57
CA ASN A 268 -13.11 -1.90 19.64
C ASN A 268 -13.18 -3.08 18.66
N PRO A 269 -12.30 -4.09 18.81
CA PRO A 269 -12.34 -5.25 17.94
C PRO A 269 -13.60 -6.07 18.20
N VAL A 270 -14.09 -6.75 17.16
CA VAL A 270 -15.23 -7.65 17.26
C VAL A 270 -14.71 -9.07 17.38
N THR A 271 -15.30 -9.84 18.30
CA THR A 271 -15.03 -11.28 18.44
C THR A 271 -16.31 -12.07 18.26
N LEU A 272 -16.36 -12.92 17.24
CA LEU A 272 -17.50 -13.78 16.95
C LEU A 272 -17.04 -15.23 16.75
N PRO A 273 -17.83 -16.24 17.15
CA PRO A 273 -17.64 -17.61 16.70
C PRO A 273 -17.61 -17.69 15.17
N TYR A 274 -16.76 -18.55 14.60
CA TYR A 274 -16.60 -18.64 13.14
C TYR A 274 -17.92 -18.88 12.40
N ASN A 275 -18.81 -19.69 12.99
CA ASN A 275 -20.10 -20.04 12.40
C ASN A 275 -21.15 -18.92 12.47
N GLU A 276 -20.88 -17.85 13.22
CA GLU A 276 -21.76 -16.66 13.32
C GLU A 276 -21.30 -15.51 12.41
N LEU A 277 -20.17 -15.69 11.70
CA LEU A 277 -19.68 -14.70 10.77
C LEU A 277 -20.59 -14.63 9.52
N PRO A 278 -20.96 -13.42 9.06
CA PRO A 278 -21.69 -13.26 7.81
C PRO A 278 -20.95 -13.89 6.63
N VAL A 279 -21.68 -14.54 5.73
CA VAL A 279 -21.13 -14.95 4.42
C VAL A 279 -21.10 -13.72 3.52
N PRO A 280 -20.02 -13.46 2.74
CA PRO A 280 -18.82 -14.29 2.52
C PRO A 280 -17.62 -14.01 3.44
N LEU A 281 -17.79 -13.26 4.53
CA LEU A 281 -16.69 -12.82 5.41
C LEU A 281 -15.84 -13.98 5.95
N ASN A 282 -16.50 -15.07 6.33
CA ASN A 282 -15.87 -16.31 6.82
C ASN A 282 -14.83 -16.88 5.82
N SER A 283 -15.13 -16.84 4.52
CA SER A 283 -14.25 -17.34 3.46
C SER A 283 -12.94 -16.55 3.39
N PHE A 284 -12.98 -15.25 3.72
CA PHE A 284 -11.77 -14.43 3.73
C PHE A 284 -10.91 -14.65 4.96
N ILE A 285 -11.49 -15.06 6.08
CA ILE A 285 -10.74 -15.43 7.29
C ILE A 285 -9.89 -16.67 7.03
N GLU A 286 -10.46 -17.70 6.39
CA GLU A 286 -9.70 -18.90 5.98
C GLU A 286 -8.58 -18.56 4.99
N LYS A 287 -8.88 -17.69 4.01
CA LYS A 287 -7.91 -17.30 2.98
C LYS A 287 -6.81 -16.40 3.51
N ALA A 288 -7.10 -15.46 4.41
CA ALA A 288 -6.12 -14.52 4.93
C ALA A 288 -5.29 -15.13 6.07
N GLY A 289 -5.91 -15.90 6.97
CA GLY A 289 -5.27 -16.45 8.16
C GLY A 289 -5.15 -15.45 9.31
N GLU A 290 -4.70 -15.93 10.47
CA GLU A 290 -4.49 -15.13 11.68
C GLU A 290 -3.35 -14.12 11.49
N GLY A 291 -3.60 -12.85 11.81
CA GLY A 291 -2.72 -11.72 11.48
C GLY A 291 -2.79 -11.28 10.02
N GLY A 292 -3.67 -11.91 9.22
CA GLY A 292 -3.84 -11.58 7.80
C GLY A 292 -4.71 -10.35 7.58
N MET A 293 -4.54 -9.72 6.41
CA MET A 293 -5.35 -8.60 5.95
C MET A 293 -5.84 -8.85 4.53
N VAL A 294 -7.11 -8.53 4.29
CA VAL A 294 -7.79 -8.76 3.01
C VAL A 294 -8.68 -7.57 2.68
N LYS A 295 -8.63 -7.15 1.42
CA LYS A 295 -9.54 -6.16 0.86
C LYS A 295 -10.54 -6.83 -0.06
N VAL A 296 -11.81 -6.52 0.09
CA VAL A 296 -12.93 -7.14 -0.61
C VAL A 296 -13.82 -6.08 -1.25
N TYR A 297 -14.32 -6.37 -2.44
CA TYR A 297 -15.31 -5.58 -3.16
C TYR A 297 -16.49 -6.48 -3.51
N ILE A 298 -17.68 -6.14 -3.03
CA ILE A 298 -18.92 -6.85 -3.28
C ILE A 298 -19.82 -5.96 -4.12
N LYS A 299 -20.08 -6.37 -5.36
CA LYS A 299 -20.99 -5.66 -6.27
C LYS A 299 -22.39 -5.52 -5.65
N PRO A 300 -23.19 -4.52 -6.07
CA PRO A 300 -24.54 -4.33 -5.55
C PRO A 300 -25.39 -5.62 -5.58
N GLU A 301 -25.30 -6.40 -6.65
CA GLU A 301 -26.07 -7.65 -6.82
C GLU A 301 -25.72 -8.74 -5.79
N GLY A 302 -24.49 -8.73 -5.27
CA GLY A 302 -24.05 -9.64 -4.19
C GLY A 302 -24.11 -9.02 -2.79
N GLY A 303 -24.52 -7.75 -2.67
CA GLY A 303 -24.56 -6.99 -1.43
C GLY A 303 -25.94 -6.38 -1.19
N TYR A 304 -26.02 -5.05 -1.15
CA TYR A 304 -27.24 -4.31 -0.79
C TYR A 304 -28.28 -4.19 -1.92
N GLY A 305 -28.01 -4.78 -3.08
CA GLY A 305 -28.90 -4.80 -4.23
C GLY A 305 -28.85 -3.53 -5.08
N VAL A 306 -29.38 -3.64 -6.30
CA VAL A 306 -29.52 -2.53 -7.24
C VAL A 306 -30.38 -1.39 -6.66
N LYS A 307 -31.40 -1.73 -5.87
CA LYS A 307 -32.28 -0.75 -5.21
C LYS A 307 -31.70 -0.17 -3.90
N GLY A 308 -30.64 -0.77 -3.36
CA GLY A 308 -30.16 -0.45 -2.02
C GLY A 308 -31.18 -0.80 -0.92
N ILE A 309 -30.97 -0.22 0.26
CA ILE A 309 -31.89 -0.31 1.40
C ILE A 309 -32.53 1.07 1.58
N PRO A 310 -33.85 1.23 1.35
CA PRO A 310 -34.51 2.52 1.44
C PRO A 310 -34.23 3.26 2.75
N GLY A 311 -33.76 4.50 2.63
CA GLY A 311 -33.43 5.36 3.78
C GLY A 311 -32.10 5.04 4.49
N GLN A 312 -31.37 4.00 4.06
CA GLN A 312 -30.12 3.57 4.72
C GLN A 312 -28.96 3.39 3.74
N ILE A 313 -29.14 2.61 2.68
CA ILE A 313 -28.11 2.31 1.68
C ILE A 313 -28.60 2.77 0.31
N PRO A 314 -27.88 3.69 -0.37
CA PRO A 314 -28.29 4.16 -1.69
C PRO A 314 -28.34 3.04 -2.74
N PRO A 315 -29.15 3.21 -3.82
CA PRO A 315 -29.14 2.31 -4.97
C PRO A 315 -27.75 2.11 -5.56
N ASN A 316 -27.50 0.91 -6.11
CA ASN A 316 -26.24 0.50 -6.73
C ASN A 316 -24.98 0.73 -5.86
N SER A 317 -25.11 0.69 -4.53
CA SER A 317 -23.94 0.80 -3.66
C SER A 317 -23.13 -0.49 -3.64
N MET A 318 -21.88 -0.42 -4.11
CA MET A 318 -20.88 -1.47 -3.90
C MET A 318 -20.37 -1.42 -2.46
N SER A 319 -20.21 -2.59 -1.81
CA SER A 319 -19.60 -2.70 -0.49
C SER A 319 -18.09 -2.94 -0.64
N ILE A 320 -17.29 -2.13 0.04
CA ILE A 320 -15.83 -2.16 0.02
C ILE A 320 -15.34 -2.41 1.44
N ILE A 321 -14.72 -3.56 1.67
CA ILE A 321 -14.37 -4.04 3.01
C ILE A 321 -12.85 -4.16 3.12
N ASP A 322 -12.27 -3.50 4.11
CA ASP A 322 -10.91 -3.75 4.59
C ASP A 322 -11.01 -4.56 5.89
N LEU A 323 -10.58 -5.82 5.88
CA LEU A 323 -10.66 -6.74 7.01
C LEU A 323 -9.26 -7.15 7.48
N LYS A 324 -9.02 -7.10 8.80
CA LYS A 324 -7.81 -7.65 9.45
C LYS A 324 -8.20 -8.63 10.54
N ILE A 325 -7.67 -9.84 10.45
CA ILE A 325 -7.84 -10.88 11.46
C ILE A 325 -6.77 -10.67 12.52
N ILE A 326 -7.18 -10.40 13.76
CA ILE A 326 -6.27 -10.20 14.88
C ILE A 326 -5.85 -11.55 15.45
N SER A 327 -6.82 -12.39 15.83
CA SER A 327 -6.57 -13.68 16.46
C SER A 327 -7.68 -14.70 16.20
N ALA A 328 -7.35 -15.99 16.35
CA ALA A 328 -8.32 -17.09 16.29
C ALA A 328 -8.15 -18.04 17.49
N ASN A 329 -9.05 -17.93 18.48
CA ASN A 329 -8.94 -18.60 19.79
C ASN A 329 -9.92 -19.76 19.97
#